data_AF-A0A2J0HQK2-F1
#
_entry.id   AF-A0A2J0HQK2-F1
#
_cell.length_a   1.000
_cell.length_b   1.000
_cell.length_c   1.000
_cell.angle_alpha   90.00
_cell.angle_beta   90.00
_cell.angle_gamma   90.00
#
_symmetry.space_group_name_H-M   'P 1'
#
loop_
_entity.id
_entity.type
_entity.pdbx_description
1 polymer ?
#
loop_
_entity_poly.entity_id
_entity_poly.type
_entity_poly.pdbx_seq_one_letter_code
_entity_poly.pdbx_strand_id
1 'polypeptide(L)'
;MKIRLPRPFGARNNKLIYGPYTSKKQLEIALKIIRKIFPYHSNKQKTEKGCLDFQLGKCPGPYAGAISKEDYAQNIRGIKMILEGRKKNLLKKMEKEMQNHSKKNEFEKAAELRNKIFALRHIQDVALISEPDPASILPLKRGGRE
;
A
#
# COMPACT_ATOMS: atom_id res chain seq x y z
N MET A 1 -24.19 11.45 7.01
CA MET A 1 -23.05 11.65 6.08
C MET A 1 -22.36 10.31 5.82
N LYS A 2 -22.74 9.58 4.76
CA LYS A 2 -22.14 8.27 4.42
C LYS A 2 -20.91 8.51 3.53
N ILE A 3 -19.73 8.55 4.12
CA ILE A 3 -18.47 8.65 3.38
C ILE A 3 -18.25 7.31 2.66
N ARG A 4 -18.39 7.32 1.33
CA ARG A 4 -18.22 6.14 0.48
C ARG A 4 -16.72 5.80 0.44
N LEU A 5 -16.37 4.60 0.91
CA LEU A 5 -15.00 4.10 0.92
C LEU A 5 -14.42 4.08 -0.51
N PRO A 6 -13.15 4.48 -0.73
CA PRO A 6 -12.50 4.32 -2.03
C PRO A 6 -12.54 2.85 -2.44
N ARG A 7 -13.28 2.56 -3.51
CA ARG A 7 -13.18 1.29 -4.23
C ARG A 7 -12.15 1.45 -5.35
N PRO A 8 -11.57 0.37 -5.90
CA PRO A 8 -10.78 0.48 -7.12
C PRO A 8 -11.56 1.27 -8.17
N PHE A 9 -10.95 2.34 -8.66
CA PHE A 9 -11.51 3.29 -9.64
C PHE A 9 -11.70 2.65 -11.02
N GLY A 10 -10.93 1.59 -11.29
CA GLY A 10 -11.06 0.73 -12.46
C GLY A 10 -10.04 -0.41 -12.42
N ALA A 11 -10.16 -1.35 -13.35
CA ALA A 11 -9.18 -2.41 -13.57
C ALA A 11 -8.78 -2.44 -15.06
N ARG A 12 -7.47 -2.47 -15.35
CA ARG A 12 -6.93 -2.69 -16.71
C ARG A 12 -5.91 -3.82 -16.67
N ASN A 13 -6.03 -4.82 -17.55
CA ASN A 13 -5.10 -5.95 -17.67
C ASN A 13 -4.70 -6.55 -16.29
N ASN A 14 -5.69 -6.90 -15.45
CA ASN A 14 -5.51 -7.40 -14.07
C ASN A 14 -4.77 -6.45 -13.10
N LYS A 15 -4.66 -5.15 -13.41
CA LYS A 15 -4.11 -4.12 -12.50
C LYS A 15 -5.24 -3.30 -11.91
N LEU A 16 -5.26 -3.18 -10.58
CA LEU A 16 -6.19 -2.33 -9.84
C LEU A 16 -5.68 -0.88 -9.87
N ILE A 17 -6.56 0.06 -10.20
CA ILE A 17 -6.27 1.50 -10.24
C ILE A 17 -7.00 2.15 -9.06
N TYR A 18 -6.29 2.97 -8.29
CA TYR A 18 -6.84 3.74 -7.18
C TYR A 18 -6.71 5.23 -7.49
N GLY A 19 -7.76 6.01 -7.21
CA GLY A 19 -7.87 7.44 -7.53
C GLY A 19 -9.28 7.84 -7.99
N PRO A 20 -9.47 9.01 -8.61
CA PRO A 20 -8.56 10.16 -8.64
C PRO A 20 -8.36 10.73 -7.22
N TYR A 21 -7.18 11.30 -6.97
CA TYR A 21 -6.84 11.92 -5.68
C TYR A 21 -6.82 13.44 -5.84
N THR A 22 -7.34 14.18 -4.86
CA THR A 22 -7.37 15.65 -4.87
C THR A 22 -6.00 16.31 -4.89
N SER A 23 -4.96 15.66 -4.38
CA SER A 23 -3.62 16.24 -4.30
C SER A 23 -2.53 15.19 -4.54
N LYS A 24 -1.75 15.41 -5.59
CA LYS A 24 -0.54 14.63 -5.89
C LYS A 24 0.46 14.68 -4.73
N LYS A 25 0.70 15.87 -4.16
CA LYS A 25 1.70 16.07 -3.08
C LYS A 25 1.34 15.25 -1.83
N GLN A 26 0.07 15.25 -1.43
CA GLN A 26 -0.41 14.46 -0.29
C GLN A 26 -0.30 12.96 -0.57
N LEU A 27 -0.61 12.53 -1.80
CA LEU A 27 -0.43 11.14 -2.22
C LEU A 27 1.04 10.72 -2.16
N GLU A 28 1.97 11.54 -2.64
CA GLU A 28 3.40 11.22 -2.61
C GLU A 28 3.93 11.10 -1.18
N ILE A 29 3.49 11.97 -0.27
CA ILE A 29 3.82 11.88 1.16
C ILE A 29 3.27 10.58 1.75
N ALA A 30 2.02 10.26 1.47
CA ALA A 30 1.41 9.05 1.98
C ALA A 30 2.09 7.79 1.44
N LEU A 31 2.41 7.72 0.14
CA LEU A 31 3.13 6.60 -0.46
C LEU A 31 4.51 6.41 0.16
N LYS A 32 5.22 7.50 0.51
CA LYS A 32 6.50 7.41 1.23
C LYS A 32 6.34 6.77 2.60
N ILE A 33 5.30 7.12 3.36
CA ILE A 33 5.05 6.53 4.69
C ILE A 33 4.57 5.08 4.54
N ILE A 34 3.64 4.81 3.62
CA ILE A 34 3.18 3.45 3.30
C ILE A 34 4.37 2.55 2.98
N ARG A 35 5.33 3.03 2.18
CA ARG A 35 6.50 2.24 1.81
C ARG A 35 7.43 1.91 2.98
N LYS A 36 7.44 2.72 4.03
CA LYS A 36 8.18 2.41 5.27
C LYS A 36 7.48 1.34 6.09
N ILE A 37 6.14 1.33 6.10
CA ILE A 37 5.34 0.37 6.89
C ILE A 37 5.22 -0.98 6.16
N PHE A 38 4.99 -0.90 4.85
CA PHE A 38 4.73 -2.00 3.93
C PHE A 38 5.69 -1.85 2.74
N PRO A 39 6.94 -2.33 2.85
CA PRO A 39 7.89 -2.28 1.74
C PRO A 39 7.35 -3.02 0.52
N TYR A 40 7.48 -2.47 -0.68
CA TYR A 40 6.98 -3.11 -1.89
C TYR A 40 7.94 -2.91 -3.06
N HIS A 41 7.87 -3.83 -4.03
CA HIS A 41 8.63 -3.71 -5.25
C HIS A 41 7.97 -2.69 -6.19
N SER A 42 8.67 -1.60 -6.50
CA SER A 42 8.15 -0.52 -7.35
C SER A 42 8.74 -0.51 -8.76
N ASN A 43 9.82 -1.27 -8.99
CA ASN A 43 10.53 -1.27 -10.26
C ASN A 43 9.93 -2.30 -11.22
N LYS A 44 10.03 -2.04 -12.52
CA LYS A 44 9.61 -2.98 -13.56
C LYS A 44 10.58 -4.15 -13.74
N GLN A 45 11.81 -4.02 -13.23
CA GLN A 45 12.84 -5.04 -13.34
C GLN A 45 12.50 -6.23 -12.44
N LYS A 46 12.65 -7.45 -12.98
CA LYS A 46 12.36 -8.72 -12.29
C LYS A 46 13.61 -9.36 -11.69
N THR A 47 14.63 -8.56 -11.42
CA THR A 47 15.92 -9.00 -10.91
C THR A 47 16.31 -8.11 -9.75
N GLU A 48 16.83 -8.72 -8.69
CA GLU A 48 17.27 -7.99 -7.49
C GLU A 48 18.79 -7.96 -7.31
N LYS A 49 19.56 -8.59 -8.23
CA LYS A 49 21.01 -8.39 -8.33
C LYS A 49 21.30 -6.91 -8.58
N GLY A 50 21.87 -6.23 -7.58
CA GLY A 50 22.14 -4.79 -7.63
C GLY A 50 20.92 -3.88 -7.42
N CYS A 51 19.81 -4.38 -6.89
CA CYS A 51 18.63 -3.54 -6.63
C CYS A 51 18.84 -2.69 -5.37
N LEU A 52 19.06 -1.39 -5.57
CA LEU A 52 19.22 -0.42 -4.48
C LEU A 52 18.02 -0.39 -3.52
N ASP A 53 16.79 -0.52 -4.03
CA ASP A 53 15.60 -0.55 -3.17
C ASP A 53 15.58 -1.75 -2.22
N PHE A 54 16.12 -2.90 -2.64
CA PHE A 54 16.25 -4.06 -1.77
C PHE A 54 17.34 -3.83 -0.71
N GLN A 55 18.50 -3.32 -1.12
CA GLN A 55 19.62 -3.01 -0.22
C GLN A 55 19.26 -1.93 0.82
N LEU A 56 18.39 -0.99 0.45
CA LEU A 56 17.88 0.05 1.35
C LEU A 56 16.64 -0.38 2.16
N GLY A 57 16.19 -1.64 2.05
CA GLY A 57 15.01 -2.15 2.76
C GLY A 57 13.66 -1.60 2.28
N LYS A 58 13.61 -0.92 1.13
CA LYS A 58 12.40 -0.37 0.51
C LYS A 58 11.63 -1.41 -0.31
N CYS A 59 12.28 -2.51 -0.64
CA CYS A 59 11.72 -3.69 -1.30
C CYS A 59 11.99 -4.92 -0.41
N PRO A 60 11.02 -5.81 -0.19
CA PRO A 60 11.21 -6.99 0.66
C PRO A 60 11.88 -8.18 -0.06
N GLY A 61 12.33 -8.03 -1.31
CA GLY A 61 13.07 -9.10 -1.97
C GLY A 61 12.25 -10.21 -2.64
N PRO A 62 11.09 -9.96 -3.31
CA PRO A 62 10.25 -11.03 -3.82
C PRO A 62 10.85 -11.79 -5.01
N TYR A 63 11.84 -11.22 -5.71
CA TYR A 63 12.54 -11.88 -6.82
C TYR A 63 13.89 -12.49 -6.39
N ALA A 64 14.46 -12.04 -5.26
CA ALA A 64 15.60 -12.63 -4.59
C ALA A 64 15.23 -13.82 -3.68
N GLY A 65 13.93 -14.05 -3.44
CA GLY A 65 13.44 -15.08 -2.52
C GLY A 65 13.59 -14.72 -1.04
N ALA A 66 13.85 -13.45 -0.72
CA ALA A 66 13.99 -13.00 0.67
C ALA A 66 12.64 -12.86 1.41
N ILE A 67 11.52 -12.86 0.68
CA ILE A 67 10.17 -12.90 1.22
C ILE A 67 9.35 -13.99 0.51
N SER A 68 8.51 -14.69 1.27
CA SER A 68 7.58 -15.65 0.70
C SER A 68 6.51 -14.95 -0.15
N LYS A 69 5.94 -15.66 -1.13
CA LYS A 69 4.84 -15.12 -1.95
C LYS A 69 3.62 -14.76 -1.09
N GLU A 70 3.38 -15.54 -0.04
CA GLU A 70 2.24 -15.37 0.87
C GLU A 70 2.40 -14.13 1.73
N ASP A 71 3.57 -13.93 2.33
CA ASP A 71 3.87 -12.76 3.14
C ASP A 71 3.88 -11.49 2.29
N TYR A 72 4.45 -11.56 1.08
CA TYR A 72 4.38 -10.45 0.13
C TYR A 72 2.93 -10.12 -0.24
N ALA A 73 2.09 -11.13 -0.47
CA ALA A 73 0.68 -10.91 -0.75
C ALA A 73 -0.06 -10.28 0.44
N GLN A 74 0.23 -10.68 1.68
CA GLN A 74 -0.33 -10.06 2.88
C GLN A 74 0.10 -8.59 3.01
N ASN A 75 1.37 -8.31 2.75
CA ASN A 75 1.94 -6.97 2.74
C ASN A 75 1.21 -6.06 1.71
N ILE A 76 1.01 -6.55 0.48
CA ILE A 76 0.24 -5.84 -0.54
C ILE A 76 -1.24 -5.65 -0.14
N ARG A 77 -1.87 -6.61 0.56
CA ARG A 77 -3.24 -6.43 1.07
C ARG A 77 -3.32 -5.27 2.07
N GLY A 78 -2.31 -5.09 2.92
CA GLY A 78 -2.22 -3.94 3.84
C GLY A 78 -2.24 -2.61 3.09
N ILE A 79 -1.44 -2.50 2.03
CA ILE A 79 -1.41 -1.32 1.15
C ILE A 79 -2.79 -1.07 0.53
N LYS A 80 -3.44 -2.10 -0.02
CA LYS A 80 -4.78 -1.99 -0.60
C LYS A 80 -5.79 -1.46 0.42
N MET A 81 -5.79 -1.97 1.65
CA MET A 81 -6.71 -1.49 2.69
C MET A 81 -6.53 -0.01 3.00
N ILE A 82 -5.30 0.51 2.95
CA ILE A 82 -5.05 1.95 3.14
C ILE A 82 -5.62 2.76 1.98
N LEU A 83 -5.32 2.35 0.74
CA LEU A 83 -5.81 3.04 -0.46
C LEU A 83 -7.34 2.97 -0.59
N GLU A 84 -7.97 1.95 -0.01
CA GLU A 84 -9.44 1.78 0.10
C GLU A 84 -10.07 2.50 1.30
N GLY A 85 -9.31 3.29 2.05
CA GLY A 85 -9.80 4.03 3.22
C GLY A 85 -10.16 3.14 4.41
N ARG A 86 -9.78 1.86 4.40
CA ARG A 86 -9.99 0.89 5.50
C ARG A 86 -8.88 0.97 6.55
N LYS A 87 -8.23 2.14 6.71
CA LYS A 87 -7.14 2.41 7.67
C LYS A 87 -7.52 2.00 9.10
N LYS A 88 -8.74 2.37 9.54
CA LYS A 88 -9.23 2.04 10.90
C LYS A 88 -9.28 0.53 11.17
N ASN A 89 -9.70 -0.26 10.18
CA ASN A 89 -9.77 -1.71 10.31
C ASN A 89 -8.37 -2.33 10.33
N LEU A 90 -7.46 -1.80 9.52
CA LEU A 90 -6.07 -2.23 9.49
C LEU A 90 -5.37 -1.96 10.83
N LEU A 91 -5.54 -0.75 11.40
CA LEU A 91 -5.01 -0.40 12.72
C LEU A 91 -5.48 -1.36 13.81
N LYS A 92 -6.78 -1.62 13.90
CA LYS A 92 -7.34 -2.58 14.88
C LYS A 92 -6.74 -3.97 14.74
N LYS A 93 -6.52 -4.44 13.51
CA LYS A 93 -5.89 -5.74 13.25
C LYS A 93 -4.44 -5.75 13.74
N MET A 94 -3.66 -4.73 13.41
CA MET A 94 -2.26 -4.62 13.82
C MET A 94 -2.11 -4.48 15.33
N GLU A 95 -3.00 -3.72 15.99
CA GLU A 95 -3.02 -3.60 17.46
C GLU A 95 -3.28 -4.95 18.13
N LYS A 96 -4.24 -5.73 17.62
CA LYS A 96 -4.51 -7.08 18.12
C LYS A 96 -3.31 -8.01 17.95
N GLU A 97 -2.65 -7.95 16.79
CA GLU A 97 -1.46 -8.74 16.48
C GLU A 97 -0.28 -8.37 17.39
N MET A 98 -0.05 -7.08 17.60
CA MET A 98 0.96 -6.55 18.51
C MET A 98 0.74 -7.07 19.95
N GLN A 99 -0.50 -7.02 20.44
CA GLN A 99 -0.86 -7.52 21.77
C GLN A 99 -0.66 -9.04 21.88
N ASN A 100 -0.95 -9.79 20.81
CA ASN A 100 -0.70 -11.23 20.79
C ASN A 100 0.79 -11.56 20.87
N HIS A 101 1.66 -10.83 20.13
CA HIS A 101 3.11 -10.99 20.24
C HIS A 101 3.62 -10.64 21.64
N SER A 102 3.11 -9.55 22.23
CA SER A 102 3.44 -9.18 23.61
C SER A 102 3.08 -10.27 24.62
N LYS A 103 1.91 -10.91 24.47
CA LYS A 103 1.48 -12.02 25.33
C LYS A 103 2.33 -13.29 25.17
N LYS A 104 2.95 -13.46 24.00
CA LYS A 104 3.86 -14.56 23.70
C LYS A 104 5.32 -14.25 24.05
N ASN A 105 5.59 -13.12 24.71
CA ASN A 105 6.94 -12.63 25.01
C ASN A 105 7.80 -12.34 23.76
N GLU A 106 7.17 -12.12 22.60
CA GLU A 106 7.84 -11.76 21.34
C GLU A 106 7.96 -10.22 21.24
N PHE A 107 8.73 -9.62 22.15
CA PHE A 107 8.77 -8.16 22.32
C PHE A 107 9.32 -7.40 21.11
N GLU A 108 10.27 -7.98 20.37
CA GLU A 108 10.81 -7.36 19.15
C GLU A 108 9.72 -7.19 18.09
N LYS A 109 8.96 -8.25 17.80
CA LYS A 109 7.85 -8.20 16.84
C LYS A 109 6.75 -7.25 17.29
N ALA A 110 6.45 -7.21 18.59
CA ALA A 110 5.51 -6.26 19.16
C ALA A 110 6.00 -4.80 19.00
N ALA A 111 7.28 -4.54 19.22
CA ALA A 111 7.87 -3.21 19.03
C ALA A 111 7.85 -2.78 17.55
N GLU A 112 8.16 -3.69 16.63
CA GLU A 112 8.05 -3.43 15.19
C GLU A 112 6.62 -3.05 14.78
N LEU A 113 5.61 -3.81 15.24
CA LEU A 113 4.21 -3.50 14.99
C LEU A 113 3.79 -2.18 15.62
N ARG A 114 4.24 -1.88 16.84
CA ARG A 114 3.99 -0.59 17.50
C ARG A 114 4.50 0.58 16.66
N ASN A 115 5.72 0.48 16.15
CA ASN A 115 6.33 1.51 15.29
C ASN A 115 5.56 1.67 13.98
N LYS A 116 5.13 0.56 13.36
CA LYS A 116 4.29 0.56 12.16
C LYS A 116 2.92 1.19 12.41
N ILE A 117 2.26 0.89 13.53
CA ILE A 117 0.98 1.48 13.96
C ILE A 117 1.15 3.00 14.15
N PHE A 118 2.21 3.42 14.83
CA PHE A 118 2.50 4.83 15.05
C PHE A 118 2.65 5.56 13.71
N ALA A 119 3.48 5.06 12.79
CA ALA A 119 3.65 5.64 11.47
C ALA A 119 2.32 5.70 10.67
N LEU A 120 1.50 4.64 10.75
CA LEU A 120 0.20 4.58 10.05
C LEU A 120 -0.80 5.60 10.58
N ARG A 121 -0.78 5.90 11.89
CA ARG A 121 -1.64 6.93 12.51
C ARG A 121 -1.31 8.34 12.02
N HIS A 122 -0.06 8.60 11.64
CA HIS A 122 0.39 9.90 11.13
C HIS A 122 0.04 10.13 9.65
N ILE A 123 -0.45 9.08 8.95
CA ILE A 123 -1.00 9.24 7.61
C ILE A 123 -2.41 9.85 7.75
N GLN A 124 -2.53 11.14 7.38
CA GLN A 124 -3.83 11.76 7.14
C GLN A 124 -4.58 10.99 6.05
N ASP A 125 -5.91 10.93 6.15
CA ASP A 125 -6.70 10.22 5.15
C ASP A 125 -6.52 10.88 3.78
N VAL A 126 -5.69 10.24 2.94
CA VAL A 126 -5.34 10.66 1.56
C VAL A 126 -6.59 10.74 0.67
N ALA A 127 -7.68 10.13 1.12
CA ALA A 127 -8.95 10.09 0.44
C ALA A 127 -9.77 11.36 0.71
N LEU A 128 -9.48 12.42 -0.04
CA LEU A 128 -10.57 13.22 -0.61
C LEU A 128 -10.65 12.81 -2.08
N ILE A 129 -11.70 12.05 -2.40
CA ILE A 129 -12.08 11.67 -3.76
C ILE A 129 -12.86 12.88 -4.28
N SER A 130 -12.35 13.57 -5.31
CA SER A 130 -13.21 14.42 -6.13
C SER A 130 -14.06 13.52 -7.01
N GLU A 131 -15.34 13.87 -7.19
CA GLU A 131 -16.20 13.19 -8.16
C GLU A 131 -15.46 13.08 -9.49
N PRO A 132 -15.43 11.89 -10.13
CA PRO A 132 -14.74 11.75 -11.38
C PRO A 132 -15.41 12.64 -12.41
N ASP A 133 -14.66 13.63 -12.91
CA ASP A 133 -15.07 14.39 -14.06
C ASP A 133 -15.18 13.42 -15.25
N PRO A 134 -16.33 13.33 -15.94
CA PRO A 134 -16.48 12.43 -17.08
C PRO A 134 -15.47 12.72 -18.20
N ALA A 135 -14.84 13.90 -18.25
CA ALA A 135 -13.74 14.22 -19.17
C ALA A 135 -12.37 13.65 -18.73
N SER A 136 -12.17 13.32 -17.45
CA SER A 136 -10.97 12.63 -16.96
C SER A 136 -10.99 11.12 -17.29
N ILE A 137 -12.16 10.62 -17.68
CA ILE A 137 -12.35 9.33 -18.35
C ILE A 137 -11.97 9.53 -19.81
N LEU A 138 -10.67 9.57 -20.12
CA LEU A 138 -10.25 9.62 -21.52
C LEU A 138 -10.84 8.39 -22.25
N PRO A 139 -11.64 8.59 -23.33
CA PRO A 139 -12.13 7.48 -24.12
C PRO A 139 -10.93 6.71 -24.69
N LEU A 140 -11.02 5.40 -24.48
CA LEU A 140 -10.02 4.40 -24.78
C LEU A 140 -9.67 4.43 -26.28
N LYS A 141 -8.57 5.08 -26.68
CA LYS A 141 -7.93 4.73 -27.96
C LYS A 141 -7.37 3.32 -27.81
N ARG A 142 -8.05 2.34 -28.40
CA ARG A 142 -7.46 1.04 -28.73
C ARG A 142 -6.27 1.35 -29.64
N GLY A 143 -5.07 1.37 -29.06
CA GLY A 143 -3.84 1.43 -29.85
C GLY A 143 -3.80 0.17 -30.70
N GLY A 144 -4.09 0.34 -31.99
CA GLY A 144 -3.78 -0.64 -33.02
C GLY A 144 -2.28 -0.92 -32.98
N ARG A 145 -1.95 -2.20 -33.13
CA ARG A 145 -0.61 -2.62 -33.52
C ARG A 145 -0.60 -2.58 -35.04
N GLU A 146 0.25 -1.76 -35.60
CA GLU A 146 0.96 -2.05 -36.84
C GLU A 146 2.39 -2.44 -36.44
#